data_AF-A0A7S3XXD9-F1
#
_entry.id   AF-A0A7S3XXD9-F1
#
_cell.length_a   1.000
_cell.length_b   1.000
_cell.length_c   1.000
_cell.angle_alpha   90.00
_cell.angle_beta   90.00
_cell.angle_gamma   90.00
#
_symmetry.space_group_name_H-M   'P 1'
#
loop_
_entity.id
_entity.type
_entity.pdbx_description
1 polymer ?
#
loop_
_entity_poly.entity_id
_entity_poly.type
_entity_poly.pdbx_seq_one_letter_code
_entity_poly.pdbx_strand_id
1 'polypeptide(L)'
;TIKSTAISLYYRVEENLVKDLKDTERNFLINLIDSPGHVDFSSEVTAALRVTDGALVVVDCVEGVCVQTETVLRQALTERIRPVVFINKVDRAILELQLDPEEAYQGFVKTLQNVNVVIATYNDPVMGDLSVSPEKGTV
;
A
#
# COMPACT_ATOMS: atom_id res chain seq x y z
N THR A 1 -12.95 7.04 -3.54
CA THR A 1 -14.26 6.40 -3.75
C THR A 1 -15.29 6.89 -2.74
N ILE A 2 -16.59 6.81 -3.05
CA ILE A 2 -17.72 7.32 -2.22
C ILE A 2 -18.43 6.20 -1.42
N LYS A 3 -18.18 4.91 -1.72
CA LYS A 3 -18.74 3.75 -0.96
C LYS A 3 -17.78 2.57 -0.96
N SER A 4 -17.85 1.74 0.08
CA SER A 4 -17.13 0.46 0.14
C SER A 4 -17.77 -0.59 -0.79
N THR A 5 -16.94 -1.28 -1.58
CA THR A 5 -17.34 -2.43 -2.39
C THR A 5 -16.36 -3.57 -2.18
N ALA A 6 -16.85 -4.80 -2.17
CA ALA A 6 -16.02 -5.99 -2.04
C ALA A 6 -15.91 -6.70 -3.40
N ILE A 7 -14.68 -6.99 -3.81
CA ILE A 7 -14.36 -7.71 -5.05
C ILE A 7 -13.51 -8.91 -4.68
N SER A 8 -13.92 -10.11 -5.11
CA SER A 8 -13.11 -11.32 -4.95
C SER A 8 -12.30 -11.58 -6.21
N LEU A 9 -10.99 -11.74 -6.03
CA LEU A 9 -10.01 -12.02 -7.06
C LEU A 9 -9.49 -13.44 -6.83
N TYR A 10 -9.59 -14.30 -7.84
CA TYR A 10 -8.99 -15.63 -7.79
C TYR A 10 -7.77 -15.66 -8.71
N TYR A 11 -6.62 -16.03 -8.16
CA TYR A 11 -5.37 -16.09 -8.91
C TYR A 11 -4.61 -17.37 -8.59
N ARG A 12 -4.17 -18.08 -9.63
CA ARG A 12 -3.25 -19.20 -9.48
C ARG A 12 -1.83 -18.74 -9.79
N VAL A 13 -0.94 -18.83 -8.80
CA VAL A 13 0.45 -18.39 -8.91
C VAL A 13 1.27 -19.43 -9.66
N GLU A 14 2.03 -18.97 -10.66
CA GLU A 14 2.95 -19.81 -11.42
C GLU A 14 4.13 -20.33 -10.57
N GLU A 15 4.70 -21.47 -10.99
CA GLU A 15 5.79 -22.15 -10.28
C GLU A 15 7.09 -21.35 -10.14
N ASN A 16 7.36 -20.52 -11.14
CA ASN A 16 8.49 -19.61 -11.21
C ASN A 16 8.40 -18.44 -10.20
N LEU A 17 7.19 -18.00 -9.83
CA LEU A 17 6.98 -16.78 -9.05
C LEU A 17 7.21 -17.02 -7.55
N VAL A 18 6.72 -18.15 -7.05
CA VAL A 18 6.88 -18.56 -5.64
C VAL A 18 7.24 -20.05 -5.61
N LYS A 19 8.52 -20.32 -5.37
CA LYS A 19 9.11 -21.67 -5.41
C LYS A 19 8.76 -22.50 -4.18
N ASP A 20 8.47 -21.84 -3.07
CA ASP A 20 8.26 -22.50 -1.77
C ASP A 20 6.83 -23.06 -1.60
N LEU A 21 5.92 -22.74 -2.51
CA LEU A 21 4.53 -23.21 -2.45
C LEU A 21 4.35 -24.56 -3.15
N LYS A 22 3.63 -25.47 -2.48
CA LYS A 22 3.16 -26.72 -3.10
C LYS A 22 2.08 -26.41 -4.13
N ASP A 23 1.91 -27.26 -5.14
CA ASP A 23 0.92 -27.01 -6.22
C ASP A 23 -0.52 -26.80 -5.70
N THR A 24 -0.88 -27.48 -4.61
CA THR A 24 -2.19 -27.33 -3.94
C THR A 24 -2.38 -25.97 -3.26
N GLU A 25 -1.29 -25.28 -2.93
CA GLU A 25 -1.26 -23.98 -2.22
C GLU A 25 -1.06 -22.80 -3.19
N ARG A 26 -1.03 -23.07 -4.50
CA ARG A 26 -0.83 -22.03 -5.53
C ARG A 26 -2.08 -21.25 -5.86
N ASN A 27 -3.24 -21.65 -5.35
CA ASN A 27 -4.51 -20.98 -5.61
C ASN A 27 -4.80 -19.97 -4.49
N PHE A 28 -4.89 -18.70 -4.83
CA PHE A 28 -5.14 -17.61 -3.90
C PHE A 28 -6.50 -16.98 -4.20
N LEU A 29 -7.27 -16.78 -3.14
CA LEU A 29 -8.48 -15.95 -3.15
C LEU A 29 -8.18 -14.68 -2.37
N ILE A 30 -8.20 -13.54 -3.05
CA ILE A 30 -7.94 -12.22 -2.48
C ILE A 30 -9.25 -11.45 -2.47
N ASN A 31 -9.68 -11.00 -1.31
CA ASN A 31 -10.85 -10.14 -1.17
C ASN A 31 -10.38 -8.69 -1.06
N LEU A 32 -10.66 -7.90 -2.09
CA LEU A 32 -10.38 -6.48 -2.11
C LEU A 32 -11.61 -5.75 -1.57
N ILE A 33 -11.42 -5.04 -0.46
CA ILE A 33 -12.44 -4.20 0.16
C ILE A 33 -12.02 -2.75 -0.08
N ASP A 34 -12.80 -2.02 -0.87
CA ASP A 34 -12.53 -0.60 -1.10
C ASP A 34 -12.97 0.21 0.12
N SER A 35 -12.15 1.17 0.55
CA SER A 35 -12.48 2.11 1.61
C SER A 35 -12.64 3.51 1.01
N PRO A 36 -13.61 4.33 1.45
CA PRO A 36 -13.72 5.70 1.00
C PRO A 36 -12.42 6.48 1.25
N GLY A 37 -11.98 7.29 0.28
CA GLY A 37 -10.72 8.02 0.42
C GLY A 37 -10.87 9.34 1.21
N HIS A 38 -12.09 9.89 1.26
CA HIS A 38 -12.29 11.25 1.75
C HIS A 38 -12.42 11.29 3.29
N VAL A 39 -11.89 12.36 3.89
CA VAL A 39 -11.79 12.54 5.35
C VAL A 39 -13.14 12.47 6.08
N ASP A 40 -14.23 12.82 5.40
CA ASP A 40 -15.58 12.82 5.96
C ASP A 40 -16.13 11.39 6.23
N PHE A 41 -15.49 10.35 5.68
CA PHE A 41 -15.96 8.95 5.79
C PHE A 41 -15.10 8.10 6.73
N SER A 42 -14.48 8.72 7.74
CA SER A 42 -13.57 8.06 8.67
C SER A 42 -14.15 6.82 9.39
N SER A 43 -15.46 6.79 9.66
CA SER A 43 -16.13 5.65 10.27
C SER A 43 -16.23 4.44 9.32
N GLU A 44 -16.50 4.68 8.04
CA GLU A 44 -16.53 3.64 7.00
C GLU A 44 -15.14 3.08 6.73
N VAL A 45 -14.12 3.95 6.69
CA VAL A 45 -12.72 3.53 6.56
C VAL A 45 -12.31 2.62 7.71
N THR A 46 -12.60 3.02 8.94
CA THR A 46 -12.27 2.19 10.12
C THR A 46 -13.00 0.85 10.11
N ALA A 47 -14.26 0.83 9.68
CA ALA A 47 -15.03 -0.41 9.56
C ALA A 47 -14.45 -1.35 8.50
N ALA A 48 -14.03 -0.82 7.35
CA ALA A 48 -13.37 -1.60 6.30
C ALA A 48 -12.02 -2.16 6.76
N LEU A 49 -11.21 -1.33 7.44
CA LEU A 49 -9.91 -1.72 7.94
C LEU A 49 -10.00 -2.88 8.95
N ARG A 50 -11.00 -2.87 9.85
CA ARG A 50 -11.21 -3.92 10.85
C ARG A 50 -11.49 -5.32 10.30
N VAL A 51 -11.91 -5.43 9.04
CA VAL A 51 -12.20 -6.71 8.38
C VAL A 51 -11.12 -7.10 7.36
N THR A 52 -10.03 -6.33 7.28
CA THR A 52 -8.89 -6.58 6.38
C THR A 52 -7.62 -6.91 7.14
N ASP A 53 -6.82 -7.83 6.59
CA ASP A 53 -5.52 -8.21 7.16
C ASP A 53 -4.34 -7.36 6.61
N GLY A 54 -4.52 -6.78 5.42
CA GLY A 54 -3.51 -6.00 4.71
C GLY A 54 -4.10 -4.79 4.01
N ALA A 55 -3.28 -3.76 3.79
CA ALA A 55 -3.68 -2.54 3.10
C ALA A 55 -2.73 -2.23 1.93
N LEU A 56 -3.29 -1.98 0.76
CA LEU A 56 -2.55 -1.46 -0.39
C LEU A 56 -2.60 0.08 -0.35
N VAL A 57 -1.47 0.70 -0.04
CA VAL A 57 -1.30 2.14 0.09
C VAL A 57 -0.83 2.71 -1.24
N VAL A 58 -1.74 3.39 -1.94
CA VAL A 58 -1.41 4.03 -3.21
C VAL A 58 -0.88 5.45 -2.96
N VAL A 59 0.32 5.73 -3.47
CA VAL A 59 1.00 7.02 -3.31
C VAL A 59 1.30 7.60 -4.67
N ASP A 60 1.02 8.89 -4.87
CA ASP A 60 1.33 9.58 -6.12
C ASP A 60 2.83 9.83 -6.24
N CYS A 61 3.42 9.57 -7.40
CA CYS A 61 4.86 9.70 -7.59
C CYS A 61 5.37 11.15 -7.57
N VAL A 62 4.51 12.12 -7.87
CA VAL A 62 4.83 13.55 -7.90
C VAL A 62 4.43 14.23 -6.60
N GLU A 63 3.21 13.97 -6.12
CA GLU A 63 2.68 14.61 -4.90
C GLU A 63 3.24 13.96 -3.61
N GLY A 64 3.62 12.68 -3.68
CA GLY A 64 4.13 11.94 -2.54
C GLY A 64 3.05 11.62 -1.50
N VAL A 65 3.45 11.61 -0.21
CA VAL A 65 2.56 11.28 0.91
C VAL A 65 1.79 12.52 1.34
N CYS A 66 0.52 12.58 0.99
CA CYS A 66 -0.40 13.62 1.43
C CYS A 66 -0.95 13.36 2.84
N VAL A 67 -1.45 14.40 3.52
CA VAL A 67 -2.05 14.33 4.86
C VAL A 67 -3.17 13.28 4.95
N GLN A 68 -3.94 13.12 3.87
CA GLN A 68 -5.01 12.13 3.78
C GLN A 68 -4.45 10.70 3.79
N THR A 69 -3.41 10.43 3.00
CA THR A 69 -2.72 9.14 2.96
C THR A 69 -2.11 8.81 4.31
N GLU A 70 -1.47 9.78 4.97
CA GLU A 70 -0.93 9.62 6.32
C GLU A 70 -2.02 9.28 7.34
N THR A 71 -3.16 9.96 7.28
CA THR A 71 -4.28 9.74 8.21
C THR A 71 -4.85 8.33 8.10
N VAL A 72 -5.06 7.84 6.87
CA VAL A 72 -5.56 6.48 6.61
C VAL A 72 -4.51 5.43 6.97
N LEU A 73 -3.23 5.67 6.63
CA LEU A 73 -2.13 4.78 7.01
C LEU A 73 -2.01 4.64 8.52
N ARG A 74 -2.12 5.74 9.27
CA ARG A 74 -2.14 5.72 10.74
C ARG A 74 -3.31 4.90 11.30
N GLN A 75 -4.51 5.05 10.72
CA GLN A 75 -5.67 4.24 11.11
C GLN A 75 -5.42 2.75 10.85
N ALA A 76 -4.86 2.40 9.70
CA ALA A 76 -4.54 1.02 9.36
C ALA A 76 -3.51 0.40 10.32
N LEU A 77 -2.45 1.14 10.67
CA LEU A 77 -1.45 0.69 11.64
C LEU A 77 -2.03 0.50 13.04
N THR A 78 -2.97 1.36 13.46
CA THR A 78 -3.66 1.24 14.75
C THR A 78 -4.51 -0.03 14.81
N GLU A 79 -5.14 -0.41 13.69
CA GLU A 79 -5.89 -1.66 13.54
C GLU A 79 -4.96 -2.87 13.22
N ARG A 80 -3.63 -2.71 13.35
CA ARG A 80 -2.60 -3.76 13.15
C ARG A 80 -2.59 -4.37 11.75
N ILE A 81 -2.84 -3.55 10.74
CA ILE A 81 -2.86 -3.98 9.34
C ILE A 81 -1.48 -3.79 8.74
N ARG A 82 -1.03 -4.78 7.94
CA ARG A 82 0.26 -4.69 7.25
C ARG A 82 0.14 -3.89 5.94
N PRO A 83 0.85 -2.76 5.79
CA PRO A 83 0.81 -1.97 4.57
C PRO A 83 1.73 -2.53 3.48
N VAL A 84 1.31 -2.40 2.23
CA VAL A 84 2.12 -2.57 1.01
C VAL A 84 1.95 -1.28 0.20
N VAL A 85 3.04 -0.70 -0.31
CA VAL A 85 2.97 0.57 -1.05
C VAL A 85 2.89 0.31 -2.54
N PHE A 86 2.18 1.17 -3.26
CA PHE A 86 2.18 1.22 -4.72
C PHE A 86 2.37 2.66 -5.18
N ILE A 87 3.45 2.92 -5.92
CA ILE A 87 3.74 4.25 -6.49
C ILE A 87 2.96 4.40 -7.81
N ASN A 88 2.04 5.36 -7.83
CA ASN A 88 1.12 5.60 -8.92
C ASN A 88 1.45 6.89 -9.70
N LYS A 89 0.88 7.02 -10.90
CA LYS A 89 1.03 8.16 -11.82
C LYS A 89 2.47 8.43 -12.29
N VAL A 90 3.30 7.38 -12.41
CA VAL A 90 4.69 7.47 -12.88
C VAL A 90 4.80 8.06 -14.29
N ASP A 91 3.76 7.90 -15.11
CA ASP A 91 3.61 8.55 -16.40
C ASP A 91 3.74 10.08 -16.32
N ARG A 92 3.30 10.72 -15.24
CA ARG A 92 3.46 12.18 -15.05
C ARG A 92 4.92 12.57 -14.87
N ALA A 93 5.68 11.79 -14.10
CA ALA A 93 7.12 12.04 -13.94
C ALA A 93 7.88 11.92 -15.27
N ILE A 94 7.51 10.96 -16.12
CA ILE A 94 8.20 10.67 -17.38
C ILE A 94 7.73 11.58 -18.53
N LEU A 95 6.42 11.76 -18.69
CA LEU A 95 5.85 12.41 -19.87
C LEU A 95 5.53 13.89 -19.64
N GLU A 96 4.98 14.24 -18.47
CA GLU A 96 4.59 15.63 -18.16
C GLU A 96 5.79 16.44 -17.67
N LEU A 97 6.48 15.94 -16.65
CA LEU A 97 7.62 16.61 -16.02
C LEU A 97 8.94 16.33 -16.72
N GLN A 98 9.01 15.25 -17.52
CA GLN A 98 10.21 14.83 -18.25
C GLN A 98 11.46 14.78 -17.34
N LEU A 99 11.27 14.25 -16.13
CA LEU A 99 12.35 14.17 -15.14
C LEU A 99 13.45 13.23 -15.63
N ASP A 100 14.68 13.56 -15.26
CA ASP A 100 15.80 12.63 -15.47
C ASP A 100 15.58 11.36 -14.62
N PRO A 101 16.03 10.18 -15.09
CA PRO A 101 15.83 8.92 -14.37
C PRO A 101 16.37 8.95 -12.94
N GLU A 102 17.48 9.66 -12.71
CA GLU A 102 18.06 9.83 -11.38
C GLU A 102 17.15 10.69 -10.49
N GLU A 103 16.60 11.79 -11.00
CA GLU A 103 15.68 12.65 -10.24
C GLU A 103 14.39 11.91 -9.88
N ALA A 104 13.84 11.13 -10.82
CA ALA A 104 12.68 10.29 -10.58
C ALA A 104 12.97 9.23 -9.50
N TYR A 105 14.14 8.57 -9.57
CA TYR A 105 14.57 7.60 -8.56
C TYR A 105 14.70 8.23 -7.17
N GLN A 106 15.37 9.38 -7.06
CA GLN A 106 15.47 10.12 -5.80
C GLN A 106 14.10 10.53 -5.26
N GLY A 107 13.16 10.91 -6.15
CA GLY A 107 11.76 11.17 -5.81
C GLY A 107 11.05 9.95 -5.19
N PHE A 108 11.23 8.76 -5.79
CA PHE A 108 10.65 7.53 -5.25
C PHE A 108 11.25 7.16 -3.89
N VAL A 109 12.58 7.24 -3.75
CA VAL A 109 13.27 6.97 -2.48
C VAL A 109 12.76 7.91 -1.39
N LYS A 110 12.63 9.21 -1.67
CA LYS A 110 12.11 10.19 -0.72
C LYS A 110 10.67 9.88 -0.32
N THR A 111 9.83 9.49 -1.27
CA THR A 111 8.44 9.09 -0.99
C THR A 111 8.38 7.87 -0.07
N LEU A 112 9.21 6.86 -0.31
CA LEU A 112 9.30 5.67 0.55
C LEU A 112 9.84 5.98 1.95
N GLN A 113 10.83 6.86 2.05
CA GLN A 113 11.32 7.35 3.34
C GLN A 113 10.20 8.02 4.14
N ASN A 114 9.40 8.88 3.51
CA ASN A 114 8.27 9.52 4.17
C ASN A 114 7.23 8.50 4.67
N VAL A 115 6.90 7.49 3.87
CA VAL A 115 6.00 6.40 4.31
C VAL A 115 6.59 5.67 5.51
N ASN A 116 7.87 5.29 5.46
CA ASN A 116 8.53 4.59 6.56
C ASN A 116 8.62 5.41 7.84
N VAL A 117 8.76 6.74 7.76
CA VAL A 117 8.70 7.63 8.92
C VAL A 117 7.32 7.54 9.59
N VAL A 118 6.23 7.56 8.81
CA VAL A 118 4.87 7.39 9.35
C VAL A 118 4.72 6.02 9.98
N ILE A 119 5.16 4.95 9.31
CA ILE A 119 5.10 3.58 9.84
C ILE A 119 5.85 3.47 11.16
N ALA A 120 7.10 3.96 11.22
CA ALA A 120 7.93 3.90 12.42
C ALA A 120 7.33 4.70 13.59
N THR A 121 6.62 5.79 13.31
CA THR A 121 5.98 6.63 14.33
C THR A 121 4.80 5.93 15.01
N TYR A 122 4.06 5.11 14.27
CA TYR A 122 2.83 4.47 14.74
C TYR A 122 2.91 2.93 14.82
N ASN A 123 4.11 2.36 14.73
CA ASN A 123 4.29 0.91 14.76
C ASN A 123 3.96 0.32 16.14
N ASP A 124 3.20 -0.78 16.16
CA ASP A 124 3.01 -1.59 17.36
C ASP A 124 4.19 -2.58 17.48
N PRO A 125 4.97 -2.58 18.59
CA PRO A 125 6.10 -3.49 18.77
C PRO A 125 5.78 -4.97 18.56
N VAL A 126 4.52 -5.37 18.76
CA VAL A 126 4.06 -6.76 18.59
C VAL A 126 4.05 -7.19 17.11
N MET A 127 3.88 -6.24 16.18
CA MET A 127 3.78 -6.53 14.74
C MET A 127 5.14 -6.76 14.06
N GLY A 128 6.24 -6.45 14.75
CA GLY A 128 7.59 -6.53 14.21
C GLY A 128 7.90 -5.39 13.24
N ASP A 129 8.70 -5.69 12.22
CA ASP A 129 9.11 -4.70 11.21
C ASP A 129 8.05 -4.59 10.11
N LEU A 130 7.32 -3.46 10.11
CA LEU A 130 6.35 -3.10 9.07
C LEU A 130 6.93 -2.16 8.00
N SER A 131 8.24 -1.89 8.02
CA SER A 131 8.87 -1.02 7.02
C SER A 131 8.75 -1.57 5.61
N VAL A 132 8.47 -0.67 4.67
CA VAL A 132 8.34 -0.97 3.24
C VAL A 132 9.63 -0.62 2.52
N SER A 133 10.06 -1.50 1.61
CA SER A 133 11.23 -1.30 0.77
C SER A 133 11.12 -2.08 -0.55
N PRO A 134 11.78 -1.60 -1.63
CA PRO A 134 11.81 -2.30 -2.90
C PRO A 134 12.51 -3.66 -2.80
N GLU A 135 13.58 -3.76 -1.98
CA GLU A 135 14.33 -5.00 -1.79
C GLU A 135 13.50 -6.14 -1.18
N LYS A 136 12.50 -5.79 -0.36
CA LYS A 136 11.54 -6.74 0.22
C LYS A 136 10.37 -7.07 -0.71
N GLY A 137 10.26 -6.42 -1.87
CA GLY A 137 9.11 -6.56 -2.77
C GLY A 137 7.80 -5.98 -2.22
N THR A 138 7.90 -4.95 -1.36
CA THR A 138 6.75 -4.31 -0.69
C THR A 138 6.37 -2.94 -1.28
N VAL A 139 6.96 -2.62 -2.44
CA VAL A 139 6.81 -1.37 -3.22
C VAL A 139 6.69 -1.73 -4.69
#